data_AF-A0A1H5B1D9-F1
#
_entry.id   AF-A0A1H5B1D9-F1
#
_cell.length_a   1.000
_cell.length_b   1.000
_cell.length_c   1.000
_cell.angle_alpha   90.00
_cell.angle_beta   90.00
_cell.angle_gamma   90.00
#
_symmetry.space_group_name_H-M   'P 1'
#
loop_
_entity.id
_entity.type
_entity.pdbx_description
1 polymer ?
#
loop_
_entity_poly.entity_id
_entity_poly.type
_entity_poly.pdbx_seq_one_letter_code
_entity_poly.pdbx_strand_id
1 'polypeptide(L)'
;MTTLGTTRERPTHCKGGHEFTEMNTRIDRNADGSFRQLRCRACAAEAQRRAVERKRESGKWEDHLAARRERERAGRAESAKVHTRRKRDELAEQNRHDDQEALMAHARDHAHVAAGPFPIADPLVRVPAACRREHELTARTVHVTTRVVDGETVPGGVECIRCLREDCYRAHYRLSAAAPVPPEILDEGEFMRQPCGTGHVSRRAEPWPTGAGWWTRVEFASGWGFCDPDPTPELRAAREAARKAEQDEREAAETARIAAELDELELKDARARREQRAQDANAATAAIRAAIRAAMTAARGGVAV
;
A
#
# COMPACT_ATOMS: atom_id res chain seq x y z
N MET A 1 7.74 -55.56 18.25
CA MET A 1 9.06 -56.01 17.74
C MET A 1 8.88 -57.39 17.13
N THR A 2 8.65 -57.47 15.82
CA THR A 2 8.45 -58.73 15.10
C THR A 2 9.82 -59.34 14.80
N THR A 3 10.12 -60.43 15.49
CA THR A 3 11.30 -61.27 15.30
C THR A 3 11.24 -61.90 13.91
N LEU A 4 12.05 -61.36 12.99
CA LEU A 4 12.25 -61.92 11.65
C LEU A 4 12.79 -63.35 11.80
N GLY A 5 12.03 -64.34 11.31
CA GLY A 5 12.38 -65.76 11.34
C GLY A 5 13.80 -66.03 10.86
N THR A 6 14.61 -66.55 11.78
CA THR A 6 16.02 -66.91 11.66
C THR A 6 16.16 -68.38 11.29
N THR A 7 16.31 -68.74 10.01
CA THR A 7 16.95 -70.01 9.59
C THR A 7 17.52 -70.03 8.16
N ARG A 8 17.57 -68.90 7.46
CA ARG A 8 18.46 -68.74 6.30
C ARG A 8 19.49 -67.69 6.63
N GLU A 9 20.77 -68.10 6.65
CA GLU A 9 21.91 -67.21 6.82
C GLU A 9 21.74 -65.99 5.92
N ARG A 10 21.68 -64.80 6.53
CA ARG A 10 21.49 -63.56 5.79
C ARG A 10 22.73 -63.35 4.91
N PRO A 11 22.57 -63.04 3.62
CA PRO A 11 23.71 -62.75 2.76
C PRO A 11 24.51 -61.59 3.36
N THR A 12 25.80 -61.78 3.59
CA THR A 12 26.71 -60.73 4.09
C THR A 12 27.16 -59.79 2.97
N HIS A 13 27.03 -60.23 1.70
CA HIS A 13 27.45 -59.49 0.52
C HIS A 13 26.35 -59.45 -0.54
N CYS A 14 26.31 -58.37 -1.32
CA CYS A 14 25.42 -58.28 -2.48
C CYS A 14 25.97 -59.10 -3.66
N LYS A 15 25.18 -59.24 -4.73
CA LYS A 15 25.60 -59.94 -5.96
C LYS A 15 26.84 -59.33 -6.64
N GLY A 16 27.15 -58.07 -6.37
CA GLY A 16 28.34 -57.38 -6.87
C GLY A 16 29.54 -57.44 -5.90
N GLY A 17 29.47 -58.25 -4.83
CA GLY A 17 30.56 -58.41 -3.87
C GLY A 17 30.69 -57.30 -2.83
N HIS A 18 29.76 -56.33 -2.76
CA HIS A 18 29.79 -55.30 -1.72
C HIS A 18 29.23 -55.82 -0.41
N GLU A 19 29.95 -55.62 0.68
CA GLU A 19 29.50 -55.97 2.03
C GLU A 19 28.27 -55.13 2.45
N PHE A 20 27.30 -55.79 3.09
CA PHE A 20 26.13 -55.16 3.68
C PHE A 20 26.45 -54.63 5.06
N THR A 21 26.90 -53.37 5.13
CA THR A 21 27.04 -52.61 6.37
C THR A 21 25.81 -51.73 6.60
N GLU A 22 25.59 -51.23 7.81
CA GLU A 22 24.50 -50.30 8.11
C GLU A 22 24.52 -49.05 7.20
N MET A 23 25.72 -48.54 6.92
CA MET A 23 25.93 -47.39 6.05
C MET A 23 25.72 -47.71 4.56
N ASN A 24 25.97 -48.95 4.13
CA ASN A 24 25.89 -49.37 2.72
C ASN A 24 24.60 -50.15 2.39
N THR A 25 23.69 -50.33 3.35
CA THR A 25 22.47 -51.10 3.14
C THR A 25 21.26 -50.18 3.02
N ARG A 26 20.39 -50.49 2.06
CA ARG A 26 19.05 -49.92 1.92
C ARG A 26 18.04 -51.07 2.02
N ILE A 27 17.09 -50.92 2.94
CA ILE A 27 15.99 -51.87 3.12
C ILE A 27 14.82 -51.37 2.28
N ASP A 28 14.56 -52.05 1.17
CA ASP A 28 13.37 -51.77 0.37
C ASP A 28 12.17 -52.48 1.02
N ARG A 29 11.12 -51.70 1.29
CA ARG A 29 9.85 -52.19 1.85
C ARG A 29 8.75 -52.10 0.79
N ASN A 30 7.77 -52.98 0.91
CA ASN A 30 6.53 -52.91 0.14
C ASN A 30 5.61 -51.80 0.68
N ALA A 31 4.53 -51.50 -0.04
CA ALA A 31 3.56 -50.46 0.35
C ALA A 31 2.85 -50.77 1.69
N ASP A 32 2.73 -52.05 2.04
CA ASP A 32 2.22 -52.55 3.32
C ASP A 32 3.27 -52.51 4.46
N GLY A 33 4.48 -52.01 4.18
CA GLY A 33 5.59 -51.93 5.13
C GLY A 33 6.37 -53.24 5.31
N SER A 34 5.96 -54.33 4.66
CA SER A 34 6.64 -55.62 4.71
C SER A 34 8.01 -55.56 4.03
N PHE A 35 8.94 -56.38 4.50
CA PHE A 35 10.31 -56.43 3.97
C PHE A 35 10.30 -57.03 2.55
N ARG A 36 10.88 -56.31 1.58
CA ARG A 36 10.99 -56.78 0.20
C ARG A 36 12.38 -57.33 -0.11
N GLN A 37 13.42 -56.52 0.09
CA GLN A 37 14.79 -56.89 -0.28
C GLN A 37 15.84 -56.00 0.40
N LEU A 38 17.04 -56.54 0.64
CA LEU A 38 18.25 -55.76 0.93
C LEU A 38 18.94 -55.36 -0.38
N ARG A 39 19.23 -54.08 -0.55
CA ARG A 39 20.04 -53.57 -1.66
C ARG A 39 21.25 -52.80 -1.15
N CYS A 40 22.38 -53.02 -1.79
CA CYS A 40 23.59 -52.28 -1.50
C CYS A 40 23.43 -50.87 -2.09
N ARG A 41 23.76 -49.81 -1.33
CA ARG A 41 23.58 -48.42 -1.75
C ARG A 41 24.41 -48.11 -2.99
N ALA A 42 25.63 -48.65 -3.07
CA ALA A 42 26.48 -48.53 -4.26
C ALA A 42 25.79 -49.10 -5.51
N CYS A 43 25.25 -50.31 -5.41
CA CYS A 43 24.53 -51.00 -6.48
C CYS A 43 23.25 -50.25 -6.87
N ALA A 44 22.53 -49.71 -5.89
CA ALA A 44 21.32 -48.93 -6.13
C ALA A 44 21.64 -47.62 -6.84
N ALA A 45 22.70 -46.92 -6.43
CA ALA A 45 23.18 -45.71 -7.09
C ALA A 45 23.63 -46.00 -8.53
N GLU A 46 24.34 -47.10 -8.77
CA GLU A 46 24.75 -47.50 -10.11
C GLU A 46 23.55 -47.88 -10.99
N ALA A 47 22.61 -48.67 -10.47
CA ALA A 47 21.37 -49.00 -11.16
C ALA A 47 20.55 -47.73 -11.49
N GLN A 48 20.54 -46.75 -10.59
CA GLN A 48 19.90 -45.45 -10.82
C GLN A 48 20.64 -44.66 -11.90
N ARG A 49 21.97 -44.64 -11.91
CA ARG A 49 22.78 -44.02 -12.99
C ARG A 49 22.45 -44.63 -14.34
N ARG A 50 22.47 -45.96 -14.46
CA ARG A 50 22.09 -46.67 -15.70
C ARG A 50 20.64 -46.40 -16.11
N ALA A 51 19.72 -46.27 -15.16
CA ALA A 51 18.33 -45.93 -15.45
C ALA A 51 18.18 -44.49 -15.97
N VAL A 52 18.94 -43.53 -15.43
CA VAL A 52 18.98 -42.14 -15.93
C VAL A 52 19.61 -42.09 -17.32
N GLU A 53 20.68 -42.84 -17.56
CA GLU A 53 21.35 -42.96 -18.85
C GLU A 53 20.41 -43.51 -19.92
N ARG A 54 19.73 -44.64 -19.66
CA ARG A 54 18.69 -45.17 -20.56
C ARG A 54 17.58 -44.17 -20.85
N LYS A 55 17.18 -43.36 -19.87
CA LYS A 55 16.18 -42.31 -20.08
C LYS A 55 16.74 -41.18 -20.97
N ARG A 56 18.01 -40.80 -20.80
CA ARG A 56 18.69 -39.82 -21.66
C ARG A 56 18.75 -40.32 -23.10
N GLU A 57 19.17 -41.57 -23.31
CA GLU A 57 19.24 -42.21 -24.62
C GLU A 57 17.87 -42.33 -25.30
N SER A 58 16.79 -42.48 -24.53
CA SER A 58 15.43 -42.58 -25.07
C SER A 58 14.86 -41.29 -25.67
N GLY A 59 15.60 -40.17 -25.63
CA GLY A 59 15.14 -38.83 -26.07
C GLY A 59 14.10 -38.18 -25.15
N LYS A 60 13.33 -38.97 -24.40
CA LYS A 60 12.25 -38.50 -23.49
C LYS A 60 12.75 -37.79 -22.23
N TRP A 61 14.07 -37.72 -22.01
CA TRP A 61 14.63 -37.08 -20.83
C TRP A 61 14.43 -35.56 -20.84
N GLU A 62 14.56 -34.94 -22.01
CA GLU A 62 14.35 -33.50 -22.17
C GLU A 62 12.89 -33.13 -21.92
N ASP A 63 11.95 -33.89 -22.48
CA ASP A 63 10.51 -33.74 -22.23
C ASP A 63 10.17 -33.87 -20.74
N HIS A 64 10.76 -34.85 -20.06
CA HIS A 64 10.54 -35.04 -18.63
C HIS A 64 11.09 -33.87 -17.79
N LEU A 65 12.27 -33.34 -18.15
CA LEU A 65 12.83 -32.15 -17.50
C LEU A 65 12.00 -30.90 -17.80
N ALA A 66 11.52 -30.73 -19.02
CA ALA A 66 10.63 -29.64 -19.41
C ALA A 66 9.33 -29.67 -18.60
N ALA A 67 8.65 -30.83 -18.55
CA ALA A 67 7.44 -31.02 -17.77
C ALA A 67 7.66 -30.81 -16.26
N ARG A 68 8.83 -31.19 -15.72
CA ARG A 68 9.18 -30.90 -14.33
C ARG A 68 9.36 -29.39 -14.10
N ARG A 69 10.10 -28.70 -14.97
CA ARG A 69 10.30 -27.23 -14.88
C ARG A 69 8.98 -26.50 -14.99
N GLU A 70 8.07 -26.96 -15.84
CA GLU A 70 6.72 -26.41 -15.98
C GLU A 70 5.91 -26.57 -14.69
N ARG A 71 5.89 -27.77 -14.08
CA ARG A 71 5.26 -27.98 -12.77
C ARG A 71 5.86 -27.09 -11.67
N GLU A 72 7.18 -26.93 -11.66
CA GLU A 72 7.87 -26.03 -10.71
C GLU A 72 7.55 -24.55 -10.97
N ARG A 73 7.37 -24.13 -12.23
CA ARG A 73 6.90 -22.77 -12.58
C ARG A 73 5.45 -22.56 -12.16
N ALA A 74 4.56 -23.52 -12.45
CA ALA A 74 3.16 -23.47 -12.06
C ALA A 74 3.01 -23.41 -10.52
N GLY A 75 3.77 -24.24 -9.78
CA GLY A 75 3.78 -24.22 -8.32
C GLY A 75 4.29 -22.89 -7.73
N ARG A 76 5.31 -22.28 -8.36
CA ARG A 76 5.79 -20.92 -7.98
C ARG A 76 4.75 -19.84 -8.26
N ALA A 77 4.10 -19.89 -9.43
CA ALA A 77 3.05 -18.95 -9.79
C ALA A 77 1.86 -19.05 -8.83
N GLU A 78 1.45 -20.26 -8.46
CA GLU A 78 0.36 -20.47 -7.50
C GLU A 78 0.75 -19.99 -6.10
N SER A 79 1.97 -20.27 -5.65
CA SER A 79 2.49 -19.77 -4.37
C SER A 79 2.54 -18.24 -4.34
N ALA A 80 2.90 -17.60 -5.46
CA ALA A 80 2.89 -16.14 -5.60
C ALA A 80 1.46 -15.57 -5.48
N LYS A 81 0.46 -16.20 -6.11
CA LYS A 81 -0.96 -15.80 -5.97
C LYS A 81 -1.47 -15.93 -4.53
N VAL A 82 -1.09 -17.00 -3.83
CA VAL A 82 -1.45 -17.17 -2.42
C VAL A 82 -0.81 -16.09 -1.56
N HIS A 83 0.46 -15.75 -1.81
CA HIS A 83 1.15 -14.68 -1.11
C HIS A 83 0.52 -13.30 -1.36
N THR A 84 0.19 -12.96 -2.61
CA THR A 84 -0.46 -11.69 -2.92
C THR A 84 -1.86 -11.59 -2.33
N ARG A 85 -2.65 -12.69 -2.33
CA ARG A 85 -3.95 -12.74 -1.66
C ARG A 85 -3.81 -12.50 -0.15
N ARG A 86 -2.87 -13.19 0.51
CA ARG A 86 -2.61 -13.01 1.94
C ARG A 86 -2.22 -11.56 2.27
N LYS A 87 -1.32 -10.96 1.49
CA LYS A 87 -0.90 -9.56 1.67
C LYS A 87 -2.06 -8.58 1.50
N ARG A 88 -2.99 -8.85 0.57
CA ARG A 88 -4.20 -8.05 0.39
C ARG A 88 -5.15 -8.19 1.58
N ASP A 89 -5.32 -9.40 2.11
CA ASP A 89 -6.19 -9.66 3.25
C ASP A 89 -5.61 -9.01 4.54
N GLU A 90 -4.28 -9.06 4.74
CA GLU A 90 -3.55 -8.36 5.80
C GLU A 90 -3.71 -6.83 5.70
N LEU A 91 -3.56 -6.25 4.50
CA LEU A 91 -3.78 -4.81 4.29
C LEU A 91 -5.23 -4.39 4.58
N ALA A 92 -6.20 -5.22 4.18
CA ALA A 92 -7.61 -4.95 4.46
C ALA A 92 -7.92 -5.01 5.96
N GLU A 93 -7.22 -5.84 6.73
CA GLU A 93 -7.32 -5.89 8.19
C GLU A 93 -6.71 -4.67 8.85
N GLN A 94 -5.53 -4.24 8.39
CA GLN A 94 -4.90 -3.00 8.85
C GLN A 94 -5.82 -1.79 8.65
N ASN A 95 -6.40 -1.64 7.45
CA ASN A 95 -7.31 -0.53 7.17
C ASN A 95 -8.53 -0.53 8.10
N ARG A 96 -9.09 -1.71 8.43
CA ARG A 96 -10.21 -1.79 9.40
C ARG A 96 -9.78 -1.36 10.80
N HIS A 97 -8.57 -1.70 11.22
CA HIS A 97 -8.02 -1.27 12.50
C HIS A 97 -7.81 0.25 12.54
N ASP A 98 -7.21 0.82 11.49
CA ASP A 98 -6.97 2.25 11.37
C ASP A 98 -8.29 3.05 11.35
N ASP A 99 -9.32 2.56 10.65
CA ASP A 99 -10.67 3.13 10.67
C ASP A 99 -11.29 3.11 12.08
N GLN A 100 -11.13 1.99 12.80
CA GLN A 100 -11.63 1.88 14.17
C GLN A 100 -10.90 2.82 15.12
N GLU A 101 -9.57 2.97 14.98
CA GLU A 101 -8.77 3.90 15.76
C GLU A 101 -9.19 5.35 15.48
N ALA A 102 -9.42 5.70 14.21
CA ALA A 102 -9.91 7.02 13.83
C ALA A 102 -11.30 7.33 14.44
N LEU A 103 -12.21 6.35 14.46
CA LEU A 103 -13.51 6.49 15.12
C LEU A 103 -13.37 6.69 16.63
N MET A 104 -12.46 5.96 17.29
CA MET A 104 -12.21 6.10 18.72
C MET A 104 -11.53 7.43 19.07
N ALA A 105 -10.63 7.92 18.23
CA ALA A 105 -10.01 9.23 18.37
C ALA A 105 -11.07 10.34 18.28
N HIS A 106 -11.95 10.26 17.28
CA HIS A 106 -13.07 11.20 17.13
C HIS A 106 -13.99 11.19 18.37
N ALA A 107 -14.33 10.00 18.89
CA ALA A 107 -15.13 9.89 20.10
C ALA A 107 -14.47 10.53 21.34
N ARG A 108 -13.13 10.45 21.49
CA ARG A 108 -12.39 11.11 22.58
C ARG A 108 -12.46 12.64 22.47
N ASP A 109 -12.34 13.18 21.27
CA ASP A 109 -12.44 14.63 21.04
C ASP A 109 -13.83 15.15 21.40
N HIS A 110 -14.89 14.40 21.11
CA HIS A 110 -16.26 14.76 21.50
C HIS A 110 -16.52 14.63 23.01
N ALA A 111 -15.89 13.66 23.67
CA ALA A 111 -16.05 13.47 25.12
C ALA A 111 -15.45 14.62 25.94
N HIS A 112 -14.39 15.27 25.45
CA HIS A 112 -13.78 16.43 26.11
C HIS A 112 -14.62 17.72 26.05
N VAL A 113 -15.59 17.82 25.13
CA VAL A 113 -16.47 18.99 25.01
C VAL A 113 -17.60 18.99 26.06
N ALA A 114 -17.87 17.85 26.72
CA ALA A 114 -19.01 17.68 27.63
C ALA A 114 -18.72 17.94 29.13
N ALA A 115 -17.48 18.26 29.53
CA ALA A 115 -17.11 18.38 30.95
C ALA A 115 -16.64 19.79 31.35
N GLY A 116 -17.57 20.61 31.87
CA GLY A 116 -17.29 21.74 32.78
C GLY A 116 -17.34 23.15 32.17
N PRO A 117 -17.69 24.19 32.98
CA PRO A 117 -17.91 25.55 32.52
C PRO A 117 -16.57 26.27 32.36
N PHE A 118 -15.96 26.14 31.19
CA PHE A 118 -14.86 27.02 30.81
C PHE A 118 -15.41 28.41 30.45
N PRO A 119 -14.70 29.50 30.79
CA PRO A 119 -15.04 30.83 30.32
C PRO A 119 -15.07 30.79 28.79
N ILE A 120 -16.22 31.15 28.22
CA ILE A 120 -16.47 31.13 26.77
C ILE A 120 -15.58 32.22 26.16
N ALA A 121 -14.35 31.84 25.79
CA ALA A 121 -13.58 32.58 24.81
C ALA A 121 -14.44 32.60 23.55
N ASP A 122 -14.87 33.78 23.15
CA ASP A 122 -15.82 34.07 22.07
C ASP A 122 -15.46 33.22 20.82
N PRO A 123 -16.14 32.07 20.59
CA PRO A 123 -15.60 31.07 19.68
C PRO A 123 -15.91 31.50 18.26
N LEU A 124 -14.88 31.96 17.57
CA LEU A 124 -14.89 32.10 16.12
C LEU A 124 -15.24 30.73 15.51
N VAL A 125 -16.40 30.62 14.87
CA VAL A 125 -16.86 29.38 14.25
C VAL A 125 -16.21 29.26 12.88
N ARG A 126 -15.41 28.21 12.68
CA ARG A 126 -14.80 27.90 11.39
C ARG A 126 -15.69 26.96 10.59
N VAL A 127 -16.14 27.42 9.42
CA VAL A 127 -16.84 26.61 8.43
C VAL A 127 -15.79 25.92 7.55
N PRO A 128 -15.74 24.57 7.51
CA PRO A 128 -14.79 23.86 6.65
C PRO A 128 -15.11 24.10 5.17
N ALA A 129 -14.16 23.86 4.26
CA ALA A 129 -14.38 24.09 2.84
C ALA A 129 -15.41 23.12 2.23
N ALA A 130 -15.51 21.91 2.81
CA ALA A 130 -16.50 20.91 2.45
C ALA A 130 -17.07 20.22 3.69
N CYS A 131 -18.29 19.70 3.58
CA CYS A 131 -18.91 18.91 4.66
C CYS A 131 -18.42 17.44 4.64
N ARG A 132 -18.88 16.62 5.59
CA ARG A 132 -18.53 15.19 5.67
C ARG A 132 -19.01 14.35 4.48
N ARG A 133 -19.96 14.86 3.69
CA ARG A 133 -20.43 14.27 2.42
C ARG A 133 -19.79 14.98 1.20
N GLU A 134 -18.68 15.68 1.40
CA GLU A 134 -17.89 16.36 0.35
C GLU A 134 -18.61 17.51 -0.40
N HIS A 135 -19.77 17.97 0.09
CA HIS A 135 -20.41 19.16 -0.47
C HIS A 135 -19.63 20.43 -0.12
N GLU A 136 -19.36 21.29 -1.11
CA GLU A 136 -18.73 22.60 -0.88
C GLU A 136 -19.58 23.46 0.05
N LEU A 137 -18.95 24.04 1.07
CA LEU A 137 -19.60 24.94 2.02
C LEU A 137 -19.27 26.39 1.69
N THR A 138 -20.30 27.09 1.23
CA THR A 138 -20.31 28.52 0.95
C THR A 138 -21.41 29.16 1.79
N ALA A 139 -21.48 30.49 1.82
CA ALA A 139 -22.54 31.24 2.49
C ALA A 139 -23.98 30.81 2.12
N ARG A 140 -24.17 30.18 0.96
CA ARG A 140 -25.46 29.72 0.45
C ARG A 140 -25.75 28.26 0.78
N THR A 141 -24.73 27.42 0.95
CA THR A 141 -24.87 25.99 1.22
C THR A 141 -24.66 25.62 2.68
N VAL A 142 -24.32 26.62 3.51
CA VAL A 142 -24.17 26.46 4.96
C VAL A 142 -25.31 27.10 5.74
N HIS A 143 -25.73 26.43 6.80
CA HIS A 143 -26.55 27.01 7.85
C HIS A 143 -25.73 27.05 9.14
N VAL A 144 -25.59 28.22 9.73
CA VAL A 144 -24.93 28.38 11.03
C VAL A 144 -26.02 28.45 12.08
N THR A 145 -26.05 27.45 12.97
CA THR A 145 -26.99 27.46 14.09
C THR A 145 -26.55 28.55 15.07
N THR A 146 -27.50 29.32 15.56
CA THR A 146 -27.25 30.42 16.50
C THR A 146 -27.88 30.10 17.85
N ARG A 147 -27.26 30.55 18.94
CA ARG A 147 -27.80 30.46 20.30
C ARG A 147 -27.67 31.81 21.01
N VAL A 148 -28.49 32.05 22.03
CA VAL A 148 -28.39 33.27 22.85
C VAL A 148 -27.56 32.97 24.10
N VAL A 149 -26.47 33.69 24.29
CA VAL A 149 -25.59 33.63 25.47
C VAL A 149 -25.49 35.05 26.02
N ASP A 150 -25.86 35.25 27.28
CA ASP A 150 -25.83 36.56 27.95
C ASP A 150 -26.56 37.69 27.20
N GLY A 151 -27.65 37.34 26.49
CA GLY A 151 -28.44 38.28 25.69
C GLY A 151 -27.85 38.59 24.30
N GLU A 152 -26.67 38.05 23.97
CA GLU A 152 -26.06 38.15 22.65
C GLU A 152 -26.35 36.89 21.82
N THR A 153 -26.62 37.07 20.53
CA THR A 153 -26.73 35.94 19.59
C THR A 153 -25.34 35.54 19.12
N VAL A 154 -24.92 34.30 19.42
CA VAL A 154 -23.61 33.76 19.07
C VAL A 154 -23.75 32.53 18.16
N PRO A 155 -22.80 32.28 17.26
CA PRO A 155 -22.82 31.06 16.45
C PRO A 155 -22.55 29.83 17.34
N GLY A 156 -23.28 28.75 17.10
CA GLY A 156 -23.26 27.51 17.91
C GLY A 156 -22.80 26.27 17.13
N GLY A 157 -23.02 26.24 15.82
CA GLY A 157 -22.70 25.07 15.01
C GLY A 157 -22.88 25.33 13.51
N VAL A 158 -22.48 24.36 12.70
CA VAL A 158 -22.48 24.46 11.24
C VAL A 158 -23.15 23.24 10.65
N GLU A 159 -24.13 23.46 9.78
CA GLU A 159 -24.88 22.43 9.09
C GLU A 159 -24.80 22.65 7.56
N CYS A 160 -24.70 21.54 6.82
CA CYS A 160 -24.75 21.58 5.36
C CYS A 160 -26.22 21.57 4.92
N ILE A 161 -26.68 22.64 4.29
CA ILE A 161 -28.08 22.78 3.82
C ILE A 161 -28.44 21.66 2.84
N ARG A 162 -27.48 21.25 2.00
CA ARG A 162 -27.65 20.17 1.04
C ARG A 162 -27.91 18.83 1.73
N CYS A 163 -27.11 18.47 2.73
CA CYS A 163 -27.34 17.27 3.55
C CYS A 163 -28.68 17.35 4.28
N LEU A 164 -29.01 18.51 4.88
CA LEU A 164 -30.26 18.70 5.60
C LEU A 164 -31.49 18.52 4.68
N ARG A 165 -31.48 19.12 3.48
CA ARG A 165 -32.55 18.96 2.49
C ARG A 165 -32.67 17.53 2.00
N GLU A 166 -31.54 16.88 1.71
CA GLU A 166 -31.50 15.48 1.30
C GLU A 166 -32.13 14.57 2.37
N ASP A 167 -31.74 14.74 3.64
CA ASP A 167 -32.23 13.96 4.76
C ASP A 167 -33.72 14.21 5.02
N CYS A 168 -34.16 15.48 4.96
CA CYS A 168 -35.58 15.86 5.07
C CYS A 168 -36.43 15.28 3.93
N TYR A 169 -35.96 15.36 2.68
CA TYR A 169 -36.67 14.80 1.53
C TYR A 169 -36.83 13.29 1.65
N ARG A 170 -35.74 12.59 1.98
CA ARG A 170 -35.76 11.14 2.18
C ARG A 170 -36.69 10.74 3.31
N ALA A 171 -36.68 11.46 4.43
CA ALA A 171 -37.58 11.22 5.55
C ALA A 171 -39.06 11.42 5.16
N HIS A 172 -39.37 12.49 4.43
CA HIS A 172 -40.75 12.81 4.00
C HIS A 172 -41.32 11.75 3.06
N TYR A 173 -40.55 11.32 2.06
CA TYR A 173 -40.97 10.33 1.07
C TYR A 173 -40.64 8.89 1.46
N ARG A 174 -40.14 8.65 2.69
CA ARG A 174 -39.73 7.34 3.22
C ARG A 174 -38.80 6.58 2.29
N LEU A 175 -37.87 7.30 1.67
CA LEU A 175 -36.91 6.76 0.73
C LEU A 175 -35.75 6.09 1.46
N SER A 176 -35.22 5.04 0.86
CA SER A 176 -33.96 4.44 1.32
C SER A 176 -32.78 5.37 0.99
N ALA A 177 -31.64 5.16 1.67
CA ALA A 177 -30.43 5.93 1.40
C ALA A 177 -29.89 5.78 -0.05
N ALA A 178 -30.31 4.73 -0.75
CA ALA A 178 -29.91 4.45 -2.13
C ALA A 178 -30.83 5.12 -3.18
N ALA A 179 -32.00 5.63 -2.77
CA ALA A 179 -32.91 6.28 -3.70
C ALA A 179 -32.39 7.70 -4.03
N PRO A 180 -32.33 8.08 -5.31
CA PRO A 180 -31.85 9.40 -5.70
C PRO A 180 -32.83 10.49 -5.26
N VAL A 181 -32.30 11.58 -4.74
CA VAL A 181 -33.07 12.82 -4.50
C VAL A 181 -33.06 13.65 -5.79
N PRO A 182 -34.21 14.22 -6.21
CA PRO A 182 -34.25 15.05 -7.41
C PRO A 182 -33.24 16.20 -7.36
N PRO A 183 -32.49 16.45 -8.44
CA PRO A 183 -31.42 17.45 -8.45
C PRO A 183 -31.95 18.87 -8.17
N GLU A 184 -33.20 19.17 -8.53
CA GLU A 184 -33.84 20.47 -8.31
C GLU A 184 -34.00 20.80 -6.82
N ILE A 185 -34.17 19.78 -5.97
CA ILE A 185 -34.24 19.95 -4.51
C ILE A 185 -32.87 20.31 -3.94
N LEU A 186 -31.81 19.80 -4.56
CA LEU A 186 -30.41 20.00 -4.19
C LEU A 186 -29.75 21.13 -4.97
N ASP A 187 -30.50 21.84 -5.82
CA ASP A 187 -29.99 22.97 -6.59
C ASP A 187 -29.65 24.12 -5.66
N GLU A 188 -28.36 24.41 -5.56
CA GLU A 188 -27.81 25.46 -4.73
C GLU A 188 -28.36 26.82 -5.13
N GLY A 189 -28.69 27.05 -6.41
CA GLY A 189 -29.28 28.30 -6.88
C GLY A 189 -30.60 28.65 -6.19
N GLU A 190 -31.34 27.63 -5.75
CA GLU A 190 -32.62 27.77 -5.02
C GLU A 190 -32.45 27.93 -3.50
N PHE A 191 -31.23 27.75 -2.98
CA PHE A 191 -30.98 27.92 -1.55
C PHE A 191 -30.92 29.41 -1.22
N MET A 192 -31.67 29.82 -0.20
CA MET A 192 -31.55 31.17 0.34
C MET A 192 -30.39 31.23 1.31
N ARG A 193 -29.58 32.28 1.19
CA ARG A 193 -28.57 32.60 2.21
C ARG A 193 -29.26 32.83 3.55
N GLN A 194 -28.61 32.41 4.62
CA GLN A 194 -29.13 32.68 5.96
C GLN A 194 -29.20 34.20 6.18
N PRO A 195 -30.38 34.75 6.54
CA PRO A 195 -30.53 36.18 6.76
C PRO A 195 -29.67 36.64 7.94
N CYS A 196 -28.89 37.70 7.74
CA CYS A 196 -28.16 38.42 8.79
C CYS A 196 -29.09 39.42 9.47
N GLY A 197 -29.85 38.98 10.47
CA GLY A 197 -30.67 39.87 11.28
C GLY A 197 -31.41 39.16 12.41
N THR A 198 -31.93 39.95 13.34
CA THR A 198 -32.81 39.49 14.45
C THR A 198 -34.20 39.08 13.98
N GLY A 199 -34.46 39.02 12.67
CA GLY A 199 -35.74 38.66 12.09
C GLY A 199 -35.60 37.92 10.76
N HIS A 200 -36.59 37.07 10.46
CA HIS A 200 -36.71 36.25 9.25
C HIS A 200 -36.91 37.06 7.94
N VAL A 201 -36.57 38.34 7.90
CA VAL A 201 -37.05 39.28 6.88
C VAL A 201 -35.91 40.10 6.24
N SER A 202 -34.80 39.48 5.84
CA SER A 202 -33.95 40.12 4.81
C SER A 202 -34.52 39.75 3.44
N ARG A 203 -35.31 40.65 2.85
CA ARG A 203 -35.77 40.53 1.46
C ARG A 203 -34.54 40.57 0.53
N ARG A 204 -34.63 39.81 -0.57
CA ARG A 204 -33.61 39.42 -1.57
C ARG A 204 -32.67 40.50 -2.17
N ALA A 205 -32.56 41.72 -1.66
CA ALA A 205 -31.78 42.78 -2.31
C ALA A 205 -31.16 43.86 -1.40
N GLU A 206 -31.30 43.78 -0.07
CA GLU A 206 -30.66 44.78 0.80
C GLU A 206 -29.19 44.41 1.06
N PRO A 207 -28.25 45.39 0.99
CA PRO A 207 -26.85 45.14 1.29
C PRO A 207 -26.67 44.62 2.72
N TRP A 208 -25.73 43.68 2.89
CA TRP A 208 -25.43 43.06 4.18
C TRP A 208 -25.14 44.14 5.23
N PRO A 209 -25.77 44.10 6.43
CA PRO A 209 -25.47 45.05 7.49
C PRO A 209 -23.98 44.94 7.85
N THR A 210 -23.26 46.05 7.76
CA THR A 210 -21.82 46.11 8.10
C THR A 210 -21.56 46.16 9.61
N GLY A 211 -22.60 45.99 10.44
CA GLY A 211 -22.51 46.00 11.89
C GLY A 211 -21.97 44.70 12.49
N ALA A 212 -21.54 44.77 13.75
CA ALA A 212 -21.09 43.62 14.54
C ALA A 212 -22.27 42.68 14.83
N GLY A 213 -22.46 41.66 13.98
CA GLY A 213 -23.40 40.56 14.20
C GLY A 213 -22.70 39.22 14.28
N TRP A 214 -23.44 38.17 14.65
CA TRP A 214 -22.89 36.82 14.83
C TRP A 214 -22.14 36.30 13.59
N TRP A 215 -22.51 36.73 12.39
CA TRP A 215 -21.88 36.32 11.13
C TRP A 215 -20.44 36.81 10.99
N THR A 216 -20.06 37.90 11.69
CA THR A 216 -18.67 38.39 11.74
C THR A 216 -17.75 37.46 12.52
N ARG A 217 -18.33 36.58 13.35
CA ARG A 217 -17.64 35.54 14.12
C ARG A 217 -17.57 34.21 13.37
N VAL A 218 -17.84 34.18 12.07
CA VAL A 218 -17.80 32.98 11.23
C VAL A 218 -16.73 33.12 10.14
N GLU A 219 -15.76 32.22 10.16
CA GLU A 219 -14.68 32.16 9.16
C GLU A 219 -14.89 30.98 8.22
N PHE A 220 -14.95 31.25 6.92
CA PHE A 220 -15.09 30.21 5.90
C PHE A 220 -13.72 29.78 5.40
N ALA A 221 -13.38 28.50 5.53
CA ALA A 221 -12.19 27.94 4.90
C ALA A 221 -12.31 27.93 3.36
N SER A 222 -13.53 28.01 2.83
CA SER A 222 -13.74 28.29 1.41
C SER A 222 -13.40 29.74 1.04
N GLY A 223 -13.26 30.67 1.99
CA GLY A 223 -12.98 32.09 1.71
C GLY A 223 -14.15 32.85 1.08
N TRP A 224 -15.34 32.24 0.98
CA TRP A 224 -16.59 32.87 0.54
C TRP A 224 -17.53 32.96 1.73
N GLY A 225 -17.38 34.02 2.50
CA GLY A 225 -18.18 34.32 3.67
C GLY A 225 -19.55 34.88 3.33
N PHE A 226 -20.33 35.11 4.39
CA PHE A 226 -21.68 35.66 4.27
C PHE A 226 -21.73 37.02 3.57
N CYS A 227 -20.73 37.87 3.81
CA CYS A 227 -20.63 39.22 3.25
C CYS A 227 -20.09 39.24 1.81
N ASP A 228 -19.54 38.13 1.30
CA ASP A 228 -19.00 38.08 -0.04
C ASP A 228 -20.11 37.91 -1.08
N PRO A 229 -19.96 38.46 -2.30
CA PRO A 229 -20.89 38.22 -3.39
C PRO A 229 -21.01 36.72 -3.66
N ASP A 230 -22.14 36.31 -4.23
CA ASP A 230 -22.34 34.91 -4.57
C ASP A 230 -21.31 34.45 -5.59
N PRO A 231 -20.57 33.36 -5.32
CA PRO A 231 -19.66 32.83 -6.30
C PRO A 231 -20.51 32.29 -7.45
N THR A 232 -20.60 33.08 -8.52
CA THR A 232 -21.25 32.64 -9.75
C THR A 232 -20.57 31.35 -10.24
N PRO A 233 -21.25 30.50 -11.03
CA PRO A 233 -20.63 29.31 -11.60
C PRO A 233 -19.28 29.61 -12.28
N GLU A 234 -19.15 30.77 -12.92
CA GLU A 234 -17.91 31.23 -13.54
C GLU A 234 -16.80 31.52 -12.53
N LEU A 235 -17.11 32.16 -11.39
CA LEU A 235 -16.15 32.42 -10.32
C LEU A 235 -15.69 31.12 -9.63
N ARG A 236 -16.58 30.13 -9.50
CA ARG A 236 -16.23 28.79 -9.02
C ARG A 236 -15.27 28.09 -9.98
N ALA A 237 -15.62 28.04 -11.27
CA ALA A 237 -14.79 27.43 -12.31
C ALA A 237 -13.40 28.09 -12.41
N ALA A 238 -13.33 29.43 -12.33
CA ALA A 238 -12.06 30.15 -12.35
C ALA A 238 -11.15 29.78 -11.17
N ARG A 239 -11.73 29.58 -9.99
CA ARG A 239 -10.97 29.18 -8.80
C ARG A 239 -10.52 27.73 -8.83
N GLU A 240 -11.38 26.82 -9.31
CA GLU A 240 -11.00 25.43 -9.54
C GLU A 240 -9.84 25.34 -10.54
N ALA A 241 -9.90 26.12 -11.62
CA ALA A 241 -8.81 26.23 -12.58
C ALA A 241 -7.52 26.77 -11.94
N ALA A 242 -7.62 27.80 -11.09
CA ALA A 242 -6.46 28.35 -10.38
C ALA A 242 -5.84 27.34 -9.39
N ARG A 243 -6.67 26.63 -8.61
CA ARG A 243 -6.20 25.58 -7.70
C ARG A 243 -5.55 24.42 -8.44
N LYS A 244 -6.15 24.02 -9.56
CA LYS A 244 -5.59 22.99 -10.43
C LYS A 244 -4.24 23.43 -11.00
N ALA A 245 -4.13 24.67 -11.47
CA ALA A 245 -2.86 25.22 -11.96
C ALA A 245 -1.78 25.24 -10.87
N GLU A 246 -2.12 25.62 -9.64
CA GLU A 246 -1.18 25.57 -8.50
C GLU A 246 -0.76 24.14 -8.17
N GLN A 247 -1.70 23.18 -8.21
CA GLN A 247 -1.40 21.77 -8.00
C GLN A 247 -0.50 21.22 -9.11
N ASP A 248 -0.81 21.50 -10.37
CA ASP A 248 0.00 21.09 -11.53
C ASP A 248 1.41 21.68 -11.44
N GLU A 249 1.56 22.92 -10.95
CA GLU A 249 2.87 23.55 -10.71
C GLU A 249 3.66 22.82 -9.60
N ARG A 250 3.00 22.45 -8.49
CA ARG A 250 3.62 21.67 -7.40
C ARG A 250 4.05 20.28 -7.86
N GLU A 251 3.21 19.59 -8.62
CA GLU A 251 3.51 18.27 -9.18
C GLU A 251 4.67 18.34 -10.20
N ALA A 252 4.71 19.39 -11.02
CA ALA A 252 5.81 19.64 -11.94
C ALA A 252 7.13 19.92 -11.19
N ALA A 253 7.10 20.73 -10.14
CA ALA A 253 8.25 21.00 -9.29
C ALA A 253 8.77 19.74 -8.58
N GLU A 254 7.87 18.89 -8.07
CA GLU A 254 8.24 17.61 -7.47
C GLU A 254 8.85 16.65 -8.49
N THR A 255 8.25 16.55 -9.68
CA THR A 255 8.79 15.73 -10.78
C THR A 255 10.18 16.21 -11.19
N ALA A 256 10.41 17.52 -11.26
CA ALA A 256 11.72 18.10 -11.56
C ALA A 256 12.76 17.78 -10.47
N ARG A 257 12.36 17.81 -9.19
CA ARG A 257 13.23 17.41 -8.06
C ARG A 257 13.64 15.94 -8.17
N ILE A 258 12.69 15.06 -8.44
CA ILE A 258 12.95 13.61 -8.59
C ILE A 258 13.88 13.36 -9.78
N ALA A 259 13.67 14.04 -10.91
CA ALA A 259 14.55 13.93 -12.08
C ALA A 259 16.00 14.34 -11.74
N ALA A 260 16.19 15.46 -11.05
CA ALA A 260 17.52 15.91 -10.64
C ALA A 260 18.23 14.93 -9.68
N GLU A 261 17.48 14.29 -8.77
CA GLU A 261 18.02 13.27 -7.87
C GLU A 261 18.46 12.01 -8.63
N LEU A 262 17.68 11.57 -9.62
CA LEU A 262 18.04 10.44 -10.49
C LEU A 262 19.31 10.73 -11.29
N ASP A 263 19.44 11.93 -11.87
CA ASP A 263 20.64 12.35 -12.59
C ASP A 263 21.90 12.31 -11.67
N GLU A 264 21.77 12.75 -10.42
CA GLU A 264 22.87 12.69 -9.45
C GLU A 264 23.28 11.24 -9.13
N LEU A 265 22.30 10.35 -8.97
CA LEU A 265 22.54 8.92 -8.74
C LEU A 265 23.23 8.26 -9.94
N GLU A 266 22.79 8.57 -11.16
CA GLU A 266 23.44 8.07 -12.39
C GLU A 266 24.89 8.56 -12.50
N LEU A 267 25.16 9.81 -12.13
CA LEU A 267 26.52 10.36 -12.10
C LEU A 267 27.38 9.66 -11.04
N LYS A 268 26.84 9.38 -9.84
CA LYS A 268 27.54 8.63 -8.78
C LYS A 268 27.87 7.22 -9.24
N ASP A 269 26.91 6.52 -9.84
CA ASP A 269 27.09 5.17 -10.38
C ASP A 269 28.11 5.14 -11.53
N ALA A 270 28.07 6.13 -12.43
CA ALA A 270 29.07 6.30 -13.47
C ALA A 270 30.49 6.52 -12.91
N ARG A 271 30.64 7.28 -11.81
CA ARG A 271 31.93 7.46 -11.12
C ARG A 271 32.40 6.17 -10.48
N ALA A 272 31.52 5.47 -9.75
CA ALA A 272 31.83 4.18 -9.13
C ALA A 272 32.30 3.16 -10.17
N ARG A 273 31.62 3.07 -11.33
CA ARG A 273 32.05 2.20 -12.44
C ARG A 273 33.39 2.60 -13.06
N ARG A 274 33.74 3.88 -13.09
CA ARG A 274 35.07 4.33 -13.56
C ARG A 274 36.15 3.95 -12.56
N GLU A 275 35.90 4.16 -11.27
CA GLU A 275 36.82 3.80 -10.20
C GLU A 275 37.06 2.29 -10.14
N GLN A 276 35.99 1.47 -10.19
CA GLN A 276 36.10 0.01 -10.24
C GLN A 276 36.97 -0.45 -11.41
N ARG A 277 36.76 0.09 -12.61
CA ARG A 277 37.58 -0.24 -13.79
C ARG A 277 39.06 0.13 -13.59
N ALA A 278 39.34 1.24 -12.93
CA ALA A 278 40.71 1.63 -12.60
C ALA A 278 41.36 0.68 -11.58
N GLN A 279 40.61 0.26 -10.56
CA GLN A 279 41.06 -0.73 -9.58
C GLN A 279 41.33 -2.09 -10.24
N ASP A 280 40.42 -2.57 -11.10
CA ASP A 280 40.58 -3.83 -11.84
C ASP A 280 41.82 -3.80 -12.75
N ALA A 281 42.06 -2.68 -13.46
CA ALA A 281 43.23 -2.50 -14.31
C ALA A 281 44.55 -2.50 -13.50
N ASN A 282 44.56 -1.86 -12.33
CA ASN A 282 45.69 -1.87 -11.41
C ASN A 282 45.95 -3.27 -10.85
N ALA A 283 44.90 -4.00 -10.46
CA ALA A 283 44.99 -5.36 -9.97
C ALA A 283 45.53 -6.32 -11.06
N ALA A 284 45.04 -6.20 -12.29
CA ALA A 284 45.53 -6.98 -13.43
C ALA A 284 47.02 -6.71 -13.69
N THR A 285 47.44 -5.43 -13.68
CA THR A 285 48.85 -5.05 -13.84
C THR A 285 49.72 -5.60 -12.71
N ALA A 286 49.24 -5.55 -11.47
CA ALA A 286 49.94 -6.11 -10.32
C ALA A 286 50.08 -7.64 -10.42
N ALA A 287 49.03 -8.33 -10.87
CA ALA A 287 49.04 -9.78 -11.11
C ALA A 287 50.06 -10.17 -12.19
N ILE A 288 50.12 -9.43 -13.31
CA ILE A 288 51.14 -9.63 -14.36
C ILE A 288 52.55 -9.46 -13.78
N ARG A 289 52.81 -8.38 -13.03
CA ARG A 289 54.12 -8.15 -12.39
C ARG A 289 54.47 -9.24 -11.37
N ALA A 290 53.50 -9.77 -10.64
CA ALA A 290 53.69 -10.88 -9.72
C ALA A 290 54.04 -12.18 -10.47
N ALA A 291 53.32 -12.48 -11.56
CA ALA A 291 53.59 -13.64 -12.41
C ALA A 291 55.00 -13.58 -13.05
N ILE A 292 55.40 -12.41 -13.56
CA ILE A 292 56.76 -12.21 -14.10
C ILE A 292 57.82 -12.45 -13.01
N ARG A 293 57.64 -11.90 -11.80
CA ARG A 293 58.57 -12.12 -10.68
C ARG A 293 58.64 -13.59 -10.27
N ALA A 294 57.51 -14.29 -10.22
CA ALA A 294 57.47 -15.71 -9.91
C ALA A 294 58.21 -16.54 -10.97
N ALA A 295 57.99 -16.26 -12.26
CA ALA A 295 58.67 -16.91 -13.36
C ALA A 295 60.19 -16.67 -13.32
N MET A 296 60.64 -15.44 -13.06
CA MET A 296 62.07 -15.13 -12.90
C MET A 296 62.70 -15.85 -11.70
N THR A 297 61.96 -16.01 -10.60
CA THR A 297 62.43 -16.73 -9.41
C THR A 297 62.56 -18.23 -9.68
N ALA A 298 61.57 -18.83 -10.36
CA ALA A 298 61.61 -20.23 -10.76
C ALA A 298 62.78 -20.52 -11.72
N ALA A 299 63.04 -19.62 -12.68
CA ALA A 299 64.15 -19.75 -13.61
C ALA A 299 65.53 -19.69 -12.92
N ARG A 300 65.66 -18.95 -11.81
CA ARG A 300 66.92 -18.88 -11.02
C ARG A 300 67.10 -20.05 -10.06
N GLY A 301 66.02 -20.64 -9.56
CA GLY A 301 66.04 -21.79 -8.64
C GLY A 301 66.42 -23.13 -9.27
N GLY A 302 66.45 -23.22 -10.62
CA GLY A 302 66.85 -24.42 -11.35
C GLY A 302 68.37 -24.61 -11.54
N VAL A 303 69.21 -23.75 -10.96
CA VAL A 303 70.69 -23.82 -11.05
C VAL A 303 71.29 -24.15 -9.67
N ALA A 304 70.70 -25.12 -8.99
CA ALA A 304 71.33 -25.78 -7.84
C ALA A 304 71.39 -27.28 -8.14
N VAL A 305 72.63 -27.75 -8.18
CA VAL A 305 73.11 -29.13 -8.34
C VAL A 305 72.60 -30.02 -7.21
#